data_AF-A0A963D5W9-F1
#
_entry.id   AF-A0A963D5W9-F1
#
_cell.length_a   1.000
_cell.length_b   1.000
_cell.length_c   1.000
_cell.angle_alpha   90.00
_cell.angle_beta   90.00
_cell.angle_gamma   90.00
#
_symmetry.space_group_name_H-M   'P 1'
#
loop_
_entity.id
_entity.type
_entity.pdbx_description
1 polymer ?
#
loop_
_entity_poly.entity_id
_entity_poly.type
_entity_poly.pdbx_seq_one_letter_code
_entity_poly.pdbx_strand_id
1 'polypeptide(L)'
;MDDKALYQAIANEMAANQLEPAVWTEAFAEAGGDTEKAQAIYIRLRHRDLSARGDRDTGDPLRALRRELALTLAHNPRETLYRRLGLSPDADAALLADAIAAIRARPESPDAEIRYAIEILGDASSRADYDRSLAADLGLRGGASQAAAAAAGDDDDLSGSVFLRWWSTRRVGIVVGAAVIALLAAVLQPFQQTATVREHLRAQAMLERERLLQQQQDMESREQRMLRAEQRRTEQAARAQAREQRQQERQFTMQIQAEQRRQENARRAEQRRLEREQREQLYARRARARDEQREARAAETRAAREARYWSCFNDAMDRGDSAYAEAKCGPLRY
;
A
#
# COMPACT_ATOMS: atom_id res chain seq x y z
N MET A 1 19.62 -14.39 -4.92
CA MET A 1 19.43 -12.91 -4.99
C MET A 1 20.81 -12.27 -4.85
N ASP A 2 21.12 -11.18 -5.57
CA ASP A 2 22.41 -10.48 -5.39
C ASP A 2 22.42 -9.81 -4.00
N ASP A 3 23.49 -10.01 -3.22
CA ASP A 3 23.69 -9.40 -1.90
C ASP A 3 23.46 -7.88 -1.95
N LYS A 4 23.84 -7.25 -3.08
CA LYS A 4 23.61 -5.82 -3.31
C LYS A 4 22.13 -5.42 -3.23
N ALA A 5 21.23 -6.26 -3.75
CA ALA A 5 19.79 -5.99 -3.70
C ALA A 5 19.24 -6.13 -2.28
N LEU A 6 19.75 -7.08 -1.49
CA LEU A 6 19.40 -7.25 -0.09
C LEU A 6 19.83 -6.04 0.74
N TYR A 7 21.08 -5.59 0.59
CA TYR A 7 21.56 -4.39 1.27
C TYR A 7 20.78 -3.14 0.86
N GLN A 8 20.40 -3.01 -0.42
CA GLN A 8 19.57 -1.89 -0.87
C GLN A 8 18.17 -1.91 -0.22
N ALA A 9 17.55 -3.08 -0.10
CA ALA A 9 16.26 -3.22 0.58
C ALA A 9 16.36 -2.81 2.06
N ILE A 10 17.39 -3.29 2.77
CA ILE A 10 17.65 -2.92 4.18
C ILE A 10 17.88 -1.41 4.31
N ALA A 11 18.67 -0.81 3.42
CA ALA A 11 18.92 0.63 3.43
C ALA A 11 17.62 1.43 3.25
N ASN A 12 16.73 0.98 2.35
CA ASN A 12 15.43 1.61 2.15
C ASN A 12 14.52 1.46 3.39
N GLU A 13 14.50 0.30 4.05
CA GLU A 13 13.76 0.09 5.32
C GLU A 13 14.23 1.07 6.41
N MET A 14 15.55 1.22 6.55
CA MET A 14 16.15 2.13 7.54
C MET A 14 15.84 3.59 7.22
N ALA A 15 15.96 4.00 5.95
CA ALA A 15 15.66 5.36 5.52
C ALA A 15 14.17 5.72 5.71
N ALA A 16 13.27 4.75 5.54
CA ALA A 16 11.83 4.91 5.77
C ALA A 16 11.41 4.77 7.25
N ASN A 17 12.35 4.44 8.15
CA ASN A 17 12.09 4.10 9.55
C ASN A 17 11.02 2.98 9.71
N GLN A 18 11.02 2.03 8.78
CA GLN A 18 10.14 0.84 8.76
C GLN A 18 10.93 -0.39 9.21
N LEU A 19 11.58 -0.29 10.37
CA LEU A 19 12.37 -1.37 10.93
C LEU A 19 11.44 -2.48 11.43
N GLU A 20 11.78 -3.75 11.16
CA GLU A 20 11.02 -4.86 11.71
C GLU A 20 11.16 -4.88 13.25
N PRO A 21 10.07 -4.72 14.03
CA PRO A 21 10.19 -4.46 15.47
C PRO A 21 10.89 -5.56 16.25
N ALA A 22 10.69 -6.83 15.87
CA ALA A 22 11.31 -7.98 16.53
C ALA A 22 12.83 -7.98 16.35
N VAL A 23 13.29 -7.86 15.10
CA VAL A 23 14.73 -7.85 14.75
C VAL A 23 15.41 -6.60 15.31
N TRP A 24 14.73 -5.45 15.29
CA TRP A 24 15.24 -4.23 15.91
C TRP A 24 15.40 -4.36 17.42
N THR A 25 14.42 -4.94 18.11
CA THR A 25 14.47 -5.12 19.57
C THR A 25 15.61 -6.06 19.97
N GLU A 26 15.80 -7.14 19.22
CA GLU A 26 16.94 -8.06 19.40
C GLU A 26 18.27 -7.34 19.20
N ALA A 27 18.40 -6.57 18.11
CA ALA A 27 19.61 -5.80 17.81
C ALA A 27 19.90 -4.73 18.88
N PHE A 28 18.86 -4.06 19.39
CA PHE A 28 18.99 -3.03 20.42
C PHE A 28 19.37 -3.62 21.78
N ALA A 29 18.84 -4.79 22.12
CA ALA A 29 19.21 -5.52 23.33
C ALA A 29 20.67 -6.00 23.26
N GLU A 30 21.11 -6.58 22.13
CA GLU A 30 22.50 -7.01 21.91
C GLU A 30 23.48 -5.82 21.91
N ALA A 31 23.03 -4.65 21.47
CA ALA A 31 23.82 -3.43 21.48
C ALA A 31 23.98 -2.79 22.87
N GLY A 32 23.22 -3.22 23.88
CA GLY A 32 23.22 -2.58 25.20
C GLY A 32 22.63 -1.17 25.19
N GLY A 33 21.70 -0.89 24.27
CA GLY A 33 21.05 0.42 24.13
C GLY A 33 21.80 1.45 23.28
N ASP A 34 22.97 1.12 22.74
CA ASP A 34 23.70 1.96 21.78
C ASP A 34 23.02 1.89 20.40
N THR A 35 22.57 3.04 19.90
CA THR A 35 21.81 3.12 18.65
C THR A 35 22.64 2.83 17.40
N GLU A 36 23.91 3.24 17.35
CA GLU A 36 24.77 3.03 16.17
C GLU A 36 25.17 1.57 16.07
N LYS A 37 25.50 0.97 17.22
CA LYS A 37 25.79 -0.47 17.30
C LYS A 37 24.55 -1.31 17.00
N ALA A 38 23.37 -0.90 17.46
CA ALA A 38 22.11 -1.57 17.15
C ALA A 38 21.80 -1.56 15.65
N GLN A 39 22.09 -0.46 14.94
CA GLN A 39 21.92 -0.39 13.49
C GLN A 39 22.83 -1.37 12.75
N ALA A 40 24.10 -1.47 13.12
CA ALA A 40 25.03 -2.42 12.51
C ALA A 40 24.59 -3.88 12.75
N ILE A 41 24.13 -4.20 13.96
CA ILE A 41 23.61 -5.54 14.31
C ILE A 41 22.32 -5.82 13.55
N TYR A 42 21.42 -4.84 13.43
CA TYR A 42 20.18 -4.95 12.66
C TYR A 42 20.45 -5.31 11.21
N ILE A 43 21.38 -4.62 10.54
CA ILE A 43 21.73 -4.91 9.14
C ILE A 43 22.18 -6.37 8.99
N ARG A 44 23.02 -6.87 9.91
CA ARG A 44 23.51 -8.26 9.89
C ARG A 44 22.38 -9.28 10.09
N LEU A 45 21.53 -9.08 11.10
CA LEU A 45 20.41 -9.98 11.41
C LEU A 45 19.38 -9.97 10.26
N ARG A 46 19.05 -8.78 9.77
CA ARG A 46 18.08 -8.59 8.69
C ARG A 46 18.58 -9.16 7.37
N HIS A 47 19.87 -9.02 7.05
CA HIS A 47 20.47 -9.68 5.89
C HIS A 47 20.34 -11.20 5.98
N ARG A 48 20.67 -11.80 7.12
CA ARG A 48 20.54 -13.24 7.34
C ARG A 48 19.10 -13.73 7.20
N ASP A 49 18.15 -12.97 7.74
CA ASP A 49 16.72 -13.29 7.64
C ASP A 49 16.25 -13.19 6.18
N LEU A 50 16.57 -12.10 5.48
CA LEU A 50 16.21 -11.91 4.08
C LEU A 50 16.91 -12.89 3.14
N SER A 51 18.14 -13.31 3.43
CA SER A 51 18.83 -14.35 2.66
C SER A 51 18.22 -15.72 2.90
N ALA A 52 17.88 -16.07 4.15
CA ALA A 52 17.19 -17.32 4.48
C ALA A 52 15.76 -17.38 3.91
N ARG A 53 15.07 -16.24 3.85
CA ARG A 53 13.79 -16.12 3.15
C ARG A 53 13.98 -16.20 1.64
N GLY A 54 14.97 -15.48 1.12
CA GLY A 54 15.36 -15.47 -0.29
C GLY A 54 15.65 -16.88 -0.80
N ASP A 55 16.39 -17.70 -0.07
CA ASP A 55 16.66 -19.10 -0.45
C ASP A 55 15.40 -19.97 -0.48
N ARG A 56 14.38 -19.64 0.34
CA ARG A 56 13.07 -20.32 0.31
C ARG A 56 12.12 -19.79 -0.77
N ASP A 57 12.43 -18.64 -1.37
CA ASP A 57 11.54 -17.92 -2.28
C ASP A 57 12.09 -17.72 -3.69
N THR A 58 13.40 -17.86 -3.90
CA THR A 58 14.07 -17.57 -5.18
C THR A 58 14.35 -18.82 -6.02
N GLY A 59 14.11 -20.02 -5.51
CA GLY A 59 14.31 -21.26 -6.27
C GLY A 59 13.19 -21.60 -7.25
N ASP A 60 11.95 -21.18 -6.98
CA ASP A 60 10.78 -21.57 -7.79
C ASP A 60 10.23 -20.36 -8.58
N PRO A 61 10.58 -20.22 -9.89
CA PRO A 61 10.06 -19.13 -10.72
C PRO A 61 8.53 -19.11 -10.79
N LEU A 62 7.85 -20.26 -10.57
CA LEU A 62 6.40 -20.33 -10.53
C LEU A 62 5.82 -19.64 -9.31
N ARG A 63 6.51 -19.65 -8.16
CA ARG A 63 6.03 -18.98 -6.95
C ARG A 63 6.07 -17.47 -7.09
N ALA A 64 7.11 -16.93 -7.72
CA ALA A 64 7.18 -15.51 -8.08
C ALA A 64 6.05 -15.11 -9.03
N LEU A 65 5.82 -15.91 -10.08
CA LEU A 65 4.73 -15.71 -11.04
C LEU A 65 3.36 -15.70 -10.36
N ARG A 66 3.10 -16.66 -9.47
CA ARG A 66 1.84 -16.79 -8.72
C ARG A 66 1.56 -15.58 -7.83
N ARG A 67 2.58 -15.00 -7.19
CA ARG A 67 2.41 -13.75 -6.42
C ARG A 67 2.05 -12.56 -7.31
N GLU A 68 2.71 -12.44 -8.45
CA GLU A 68 2.41 -11.37 -9.41
C GLU A 68 0.98 -11.52 -9.97
N LEU A 69 0.56 -12.76 -10.25
CA LEU A 69 -0.82 -13.08 -10.62
C LEU A 69 -1.82 -12.73 -9.52
N ALA A 70 -1.53 -13.08 -8.26
CA ALA A 70 -2.40 -12.78 -7.12
C ALA A 70 -2.60 -11.26 -6.95
N LEU A 71 -1.51 -10.49 -7.02
CA LEU A 71 -1.56 -9.03 -6.99
C LEU A 71 -2.37 -8.46 -8.16
N THR A 72 -2.13 -8.96 -9.37
CA THR A 72 -2.83 -8.48 -10.58
C THR A 72 -4.33 -8.77 -10.54
N LEU A 73 -4.72 -9.97 -10.12
CA LEU A 73 -6.12 -10.38 -10.03
C LEU A 73 -6.85 -9.71 -8.86
N ALA A 74 -6.15 -9.33 -7.79
CA ALA A 74 -6.73 -8.53 -6.71
C ALA A 74 -7.18 -7.15 -7.20
N HIS A 75 -6.44 -6.55 -8.15
CA HIS A 75 -6.79 -5.25 -8.74
C HIS A 75 -7.75 -5.38 -9.93
N ASN A 76 -7.67 -6.48 -10.68
CA ASN A 76 -8.50 -6.74 -11.85
C ASN A 76 -9.23 -8.08 -11.70
N PRO A 77 -10.38 -8.09 -11.01
CA PRO A 77 -11.07 -9.33 -10.65
C PRO A 77 -11.70 -9.98 -11.89
N ARG A 78 -10.93 -10.78 -12.62
CA ARG A 78 -11.41 -11.67 -13.69
C ARG A 78 -11.94 -12.98 -13.10
N GLU A 79 -12.82 -13.65 -13.83
CA GLU A 79 -13.20 -15.03 -13.51
C GLU A 79 -12.05 -15.94 -13.92
N THR A 80 -11.39 -16.56 -12.92
CA THR A 80 -10.28 -17.51 -13.10
C THR A 80 -10.58 -18.81 -12.36
N LEU A 81 -9.86 -19.89 -12.66
CA LEU A 81 -10.05 -21.17 -11.97
C LEU A 81 -9.79 -21.03 -10.46
N TYR A 82 -8.82 -20.19 -10.08
CA TYR A 82 -8.55 -19.82 -8.69
C TYR A 82 -9.78 -19.22 -8.00
N ARG A 83 -10.44 -18.27 -8.65
CA ARG A 83 -11.64 -17.63 -8.10
C ARG A 83 -12.82 -18.59 -7.98
N ARG A 84 -12.99 -19.51 -8.95
CA ARG A 84 -14.01 -20.57 -8.88
C ARG A 84 -13.81 -21.48 -7.67
N LEU A 85 -12.57 -21.75 -7.28
CA LEU A 85 -12.24 -22.50 -6.06
C LEU A 85 -12.19 -21.63 -4.79
N GLY A 86 -12.33 -20.30 -4.92
CA GLY A 86 -12.20 -19.36 -3.78
C GLY A 86 -10.77 -19.26 -3.24
N LEU A 87 -9.76 -19.51 -4.09
CA LEU A 87 -8.35 -19.51 -3.72
C LEU A 87 -7.60 -18.34 -4.38
N SER A 88 -6.51 -17.93 -3.75
CA SER A 88 -5.54 -17.01 -4.35
C SER A 88 -4.54 -17.79 -5.20
N PRO A 89 -4.03 -17.24 -6.33
CA PRO A 89 -3.00 -17.90 -7.12
C PRO A 89 -1.73 -18.27 -6.35
N ASP A 90 -1.40 -17.50 -5.30
CA ASP A 90 -0.26 -17.73 -4.41
C ASP A 90 -0.50 -18.76 -3.30
N ALA A 91 -1.69 -19.37 -3.26
CA ALA A 91 -2.01 -20.47 -2.35
C ALA A 91 -0.99 -21.61 -2.48
N ASP A 92 -0.46 -22.07 -1.34
CA ASP A 92 0.43 -23.22 -1.32
C ASP A 92 -0.30 -24.52 -1.72
N ALA A 93 0.48 -25.58 -1.98
CA ALA A 93 -0.07 -26.86 -2.41
C ALA A 93 -0.95 -27.53 -1.35
N ALA A 94 -0.67 -27.29 -0.06
CA ALA A 94 -1.43 -27.87 1.05
C ALA A 94 -2.83 -27.24 1.13
N LEU A 95 -2.90 -25.91 1.11
CA LEU A 95 -4.15 -25.15 1.10
C LEU A 95 -5.01 -25.51 -0.12
N LEU A 96 -4.39 -25.67 -1.29
CA LEU A 96 -5.08 -26.10 -2.49
C LEU A 96 -5.63 -27.53 -2.37
N ALA A 97 -4.85 -28.47 -1.82
CA ALA A 97 -5.29 -29.84 -1.58
C ALA A 97 -6.47 -29.90 -0.59
N ASP A 98 -6.40 -29.14 0.50
CA ASP A 98 -7.46 -29.04 1.51
C ASP A 98 -8.75 -28.47 0.91
N ALA A 99 -8.65 -27.41 0.11
CA ALA A 99 -9.80 -26.82 -0.57
C ALA A 99 -10.45 -27.79 -1.56
N ILE A 100 -9.64 -28.52 -2.34
CA ILE A 100 -10.13 -29.56 -3.27
C ILE A 100 -10.82 -30.69 -2.49
N ALA A 101 -10.23 -31.15 -1.39
CA ALA A 101 -10.83 -32.17 -0.52
C ALA A 101 -12.16 -31.69 0.06
N ALA A 102 -12.24 -30.45 0.54
CA ALA A 102 -13.45 -29.85 1.08
C ALA A 102 -14.57 -29.74 0.04
N ILE A 103 -14.25 -29.41 -1.22
CA ILE A 103 -15.23 -29.38 -2.31
C ILE A 103 -15.73 -30.78 -2.65
N ARG A 104 -14.83 -31.78 -2.72
CA ARG A 104 -15.19 -33.18 -3.00
C ARG A 104 -16.02 -33.83 -1.89
N ALA A 105 -15.89 -33.36 -0.65
CA ALA A 105 -16.66 -33.86 0.48
C ALA A 105 -18.12 -33.35 0.52
N ARG A 106 -18.49 -32.38 -0.30
CA ARG A 106 -19.87 -31.87 -0.36
C ARG A 106 -20.80 -32.92 -0.98
N PRO A 107 -22.05 -33.03 -0.51
CA PRO A 107 -23.02 -34.00 -1.04
C PRO A 107 -23.51 -33.65 -2.46
N GLU A 108 -23.36 -32.39 -2.87
CA GLU A 108 -23.71 -31.91 -4.20
C GLU A 108 -22.58 -32.20 -5.19
N SER A 109 -22.93 -32.75 -6.35
CA SER A 109 -21.93 -32.92 -7.43
C SER A 109 -21.42 -31.55 -7.85
N PRO A 110 -20.09 -31.31 -7.85
CA PRO A 110 -19.53 -30.06 -8.35
C PRO A 110 -19.95 -29.86 -9.82
N ASP A 111 -20.18 -28.60 -10.18
CA ASP A 111 -20.50 -28.23 -11.56
C ASP A 111 -19.32 -28.57 -12.51
N ALA A 112 -19.55 -28.45 -13.82
CA ALA A 112 -18.52 -28.78 -14.80
C ALA A 112 -17.28 -27.87 -14.70
N GLU A 113 -17.44 -26.61 -14.31
CA GLU A 113 -16.34 -25.65 -14.21
C GLU A 113 -15.47 -25.90 -12.98
N ILE A 114 -16.07 -26.22 -11.84
CA ILE A 114 -15.38 -26.59 -10.60
C ILE A 114 -14.64 -27.92 -10.80
N ARG A 115 -15.24 -28.90 -11.50
CA ARG A 115 -14.54 -30.15 -11.84
C ARG A 115 -13.30 -29.88 -12.69
N TYR A 116 -13.43 -29.02 -13.70
CA TYR A 116 -12.31 -28.61 -14.54
C TYR A 116 -11.24 -27.85 -13.73
N ALA A 117 -11.64 -26.95 -12.83
CA ALA A 117 -10.71 -26.23 -11.95
C ALA A 117 -9.95 -27.18 -11.01
N ILE A 118 -10.62 -28.18 -10.44
CA ILE A 118 -10.00 -29.22 -9.60
C ILE A 118 -8.98 -30.04 -10.41
N GLU A 119 -9.31 -30.40 -11.65
CA GLU A 119 -8.43 -31.18 -12.53
C GLU A 119 -7.16 -30.39 -12.88
N ILE A 120 -7.32 -29.15 -13.36
CA ILE A 120 -6.17 -28.32 -13.79
C ILE A 120 -5.33 -27.85 -12.61
N LEU A 121 -5.94 -27.39 -11.51
CA LEU A 121 -5.18 -26.86 -10.37
C LEU A 121 -4.66 -27.96 -9.44
N GLY A 122 -5.32 -29.12 -9.39
CA GLY A 122 -4.93 -30.23 -8.52
C GLY A 122 -3.64 -30.93 -8.93
N ASP A 123 -3.26 -30.85 -10.21
CA ASP A 123 -1.97 -31.34 -10.70
C ASP A 123 -0.93 -30.21 -10.79
N ALA A 124 0.27 -30.45 -10.28
CA ALA A 124 1.30 -29.41 -10.16
C ALA A 124 1.79 -28.91 -11.53
N SER A 125 1.89 -29.79 -12.52
CA SER A 125 2.31 -29.44 -13.88
C SER A 125 1.23 -28.64 -14.61
N SER A 126 0.01 -29.15 -14.60
CA SER A 126 -1.17 -28.52 -15.21
C SER A 126 -1.44 -27.14 -14.61
N ARG A 127 -1.27 -27.00 -13.29
CA ARG A 127 -1.36 -25.71 -12.60
C ARG A 127 -0.29 -24.74 -13.09
N ALA A 128 0.95 -25.18 -13.24
CA ALA A 128 2.05 -24.35 -13.73
C ALA A 128 1.82 -23.86 -15.17
N ASP A 129 1.30 -24.72 -16.05
CA ASP A 129 0.93 -24.35 -17.42
C ASP A 129 -0.21 -23.33 -17.46
N TYR A 130 -1.23 -23.55 -16.63
CA TYR A 130 -2.33 -22.60 -16.47
C TYR A 130 -1.83 -21.24 -15.98
N ASP A 131 -0.94 -21.21 -14.98
CA ASP A 131 -0.35 -19.96 -14.46
C ASP A 131 0.41 -19.20 -15.54
N ARG A 132 1.21 -19.92 -16.35
CA ARG A 132 1.96 -19.33 -17.47
C ARG A 132 1.02 -18.74 -18.54
N SER A 133 -0.02 -19.47 -18.94
CA SER A 133 -1.02 -18.99 -19.90
C SER A 133 -1.75 -17.77 -19.37
N LEU A 134 -2.20 -17.82 -18.12
CA LEU A 134 -2.94 -16.73 -17.48
C LEU A 134 -2.08 -15.46 -17.37
N ALA A 135 -0.79 -15.61 -17.04
CA ALA A 135 0.14 -14.48 -17.01
C ALA A 135 0.34 -13.86 -18.40
N ALA A 136 0.44 -14.68 -19.44
CA ALA A 136 0.52 -14.21 -20.82
C ALA A 136 -0.75 -13.45 -21.23
N ASP A 137 -1.93 -13.97 -20.90
CA ASP A 137 -3.24 -13.34 -21.19
C ASP A 137 -3.46 -12.01 -20.45
N LEU A 138 -2.87 -11.88 -19.26
CA LEU A 138 -2.87 -10.64 -18.48
C LEU A 138 -1.80 -9.66 -18.95
N GLY A 139 -0.95 -10.04 -19.90
CA GLY A 139 0.15 -9.20 -20.39
C GLY A 139 1.24 -8.98 -19.34
N LEU A 140 1.37 -9.87 -18.34
CA LEU A 140 2.43 -9.83 -17.35
C LEU A 140 3.75 -10.26 -18.02
N ARG A 141 4.34 -9.32 -18.78
CA ARG A 141 5.71 -9.43 -19.30
C ARG A 141 6.70 -9.09 -18.19
N GLY A 142 6.72 -9.87 -17.12
CA GLY A 142 7.67 -9.78 -16.02
C GLY A 142 8.81 -10.78 -16.18
N GLY A 143 10.07 -10.35 -15.96
CA GLY A 143 11.32 -11.04 -16.29
C GLY A 143 11.56 -12.47 -15.74
N ALA A 144 10.62 -13.08 -15.04
CA ALA A 144 10.68 -14.49 -14.64
C ALA A 144 10.40 -15.45 -15.82
N SER A 145 9.58 -15.05 -16.79
CA SER A 145 9.24 -15.90 -17.96
C SER A 145 10.40 -16.08 -18.94
N GLN A 146 11.29 -15.09 -19.08
CA GLN A 146 12.51 -15.22 -19.89
C GLN A 146 13.58 -16.09 -19.21
N ALA A 147 13.69 -16.04 -17.87
CA ALA A 147 14.63 -16.88 -17.13
C ALA A 147 14.21 -18.37 -17.12
N ALA A 148 12.90 -18.66 -17.08
CA ALA A 148 12.39 -20.02 -17.18
C ALA A 148 12.42 -20.59 -18.60
N ALA A 149 12.17 -19.76 -19.63
CA ALA A 149 12.31 -20.16 -21.04
C ALA A 149 13.77 -20.48 -21.42
N ALA A 150 14.75 -19.85 -20.75
CA ALA A 150 16.16 -20.17 -20.92
C ALA A 150 16.61 -21.46 -20.18
N ALA A 151 15.80 -21.95 -19.22
CA ALA A 151 16.09 -23.18 -18.47
C ALA A 151 15.37 -24.43 -19.03
N ALA A 152 14.44 -24.26 -19.98
CA ALA A 152 13.67 -25.33 -20.63
C ALA A 152 14.08 -25.54 -22.11
N GLY A 153 15.35 -25.29 -22.42
CA GLY A 153 15.92 -25.58 -23.75
C GLY A 153 16.50 -26.99 -23.79
N ASP A 154 15.64 -27.97 -24.06
CA ASP A 154 15.88 -29.19 -24.87
C ASP A 154 14.79 -30.21 -24.50
N ASP A 155 13.72 -30.25 -25.29
CA ASP A 155 13.21 -31.49 -25.86
C ASP A 155 12.06 -31.18 -26.83
N ASP A 156 12.18 -31.76 -28.02
CA ASP A 156 11.21 -31.78 -29.11
C ASP A 156 9.82 -32.24 -28.66
N ASP A 157 8.73 -31.77 -29.30
CA ASP A 157 8.03 -32.56 -30.34
C ASP A 157 6.73 -31.87 -30.83
N LEU A 158 6.39 -32.18 -32.07
CA LEU A 158 5.32 -31.65 -32.91
C LEU A 158 3.93 -32.23 -32.57
N SER A 159 2.90 -31.39 -32.46
CA SER A 159 1.52 -31.62 -32.95
C SER A 159 0.67 -30.37 -32.62
N GLY A 160 -0.29 -29.85 -33.39
CA GLY A 160 -1.04 -30.35 -34.53
C GLY A 160 -2.49 -29.88 -34.36
N SER A 161 -2.96 -28.87 -35.11
CA SER A 161 -4.39 -28.54 -35.31
C SER A 161 -4.48 -27.47 -36.42
N VAL A 162 -4.77 -27.74 -37.70
CA VAL A 162 -5.84 -28.53 -38.35
C VAL A 162 -7.22 -28.27 -37.77
N PHE A 163 -7.72 -27.05 -37.93
CA PHE A 163 -9.16 -26.79 -37.92
C PHE A 163 -9.47 -25.67 -38.92
N LEU A 164 -10.57 -25.80 -39.66
CA LEU A 164 -11.11 -24.90 -40.70
C LEU A 164 -10.81 -25.27 -42.17
N ARG A 165 -11.37 -26.40 -42.61
CA ARG A 165 -11.63 -26.65 -44.04
C ARG A 165 -12.91 -27.48 -44.23
N TRP A 166 -14.05 -26.88 -43.92
CA TRP A 166 -15.37 -27.41 -44.25
C TRP A 166 -16.28 -26.21 -44.55
N TRP A 167 -17.22 -26.35 -45.49
CA TRP A 167 -17.99 -25.28 -46.19
C TRP A 167 -17.44 -24.84 -47.55
N SER A 168 -17.41 -25.77 -48.51
CA SER A 168 -17.83 -25.46 -49.88
C SER A 168 -18.29 -26.74 -50.57
N THR A 169 -19.60 -26.85 -50.83
CA THR A 169 -20.20 -27.48 -52.03
C THR A 169 -21.71 -27.67 -51.84
N ARG A 170 -22.50 -27.00 -52.69
CA ARG A 170 -23.46 -27.64 -53.60
C ARG A 170 -24.28 -26.57 -54.36
N ARG A 171 -23.96 -26.42 -55.63
CA ARG A 171 -24.84 -25.92 -56.70
C ARG A 171 -24.96 -27.05 -57.72
N VAL A 172 -26.14 -27.62 -57.96
CA VAL A 172 -26.58 -28.23 -59.25
C VAL A 172 -28.10 -28.40 -59.16
N GLY A 173 -28.85 -28.01 -60.20
CA GLY A 173 -30.22 -28.51 -60.40
C GLY A 173 -31.26 -27.56 -60.99
N ILE A 174 -30.93 -26.74 -61.99
CA ILE A 174 -31.92 -26.04 -62.83
C ILE A 174 -31.98 -26.82 -64.15
N VAL A 175 -33.18 -27.21 -64.63
CA VAL A 175 -33.58 -27.26 -66.06
C VAL A 175 -34.99 -27.87 -66.31
N VAL A 176 -35.69 -28.50 -65.36
CA VAL A 176 -37.01 -29.13 -65.68
C VAL A 176 -38.25 -28.24 -65.41
N GLY A 177 -38.08 -26.99 -64.95
CA GLY A 177 -39.20 -26.17 -64.43
C GLY A 177 -40.11 -25.47 -65.46
N ALA A 178 -39.72 -25.36 -66.74
CA ALA A 178 -40.38 -24.41 -67.66
C ALA A 178 -41.69 -24.91 -68.29
N ALA A 179 -41.89 -26.23 -68.44
CA ALA A 179 -43.06 -26.78 -69.13
C ALA A 179 -44.30 -26.93 -68.22
N VAL A 180 -44.11 -27.02 -66.91
CA VAL A 180 -45.20 -27.16 -65.91
C VAL A 180 -45.87 -25.81 -65.61
N ILE A 181 -45.17 -24.70 -65.79
CA ILE A 181 -45.66 -23.35 -65.43
C ILE A 181 -46.74 -22.84 -66.39
N ALA A 182 -46.69 -23.21 -67.67
CA ALA A 182 -47.64 -22.73 -68.68
C ALA A 182 -49.05 -23.35 -68.53
N LEU A 183 -49.13 -24.59 -68.04
CA LEU A 183 -50.41 -25.32 -67.90
C LEU A 183 -51.15 -24.97 -66.59
N LEU A 184 -50.43 -24.49 -65.57
CA LEU A 184 -51.01 -23.96 -64.33
C LEU A 184 -51.62 -22.56 -64.48
N ALA A 185 -51.13 -21.75 -65.42
CA ALA A 185 -51.56 -20.35 -65.60
C ALA A 185 -53.02 -20.20 -66.07
N ALA A 186 -53.57 -21.18 -66.81
CA ALA A 186 -54.92 -21.09 -67.38
C ALA A 186 -56.05 -21.47 -66.40
N VAL A 187 -55.75 -22.21 -65.32
CA VAL A 187 -56.73 -22.66 -64.32
C VAL A 187 -56.88 -21.66 -63.15
N LEU A 188 -55.94 -20.72 -63.00
CA LEU A 188 -55.87 -19.80 -61.85
C LEU A 188 -56.55 -18.44 -62.04
N GLN A 189 -57.20 -18.18 -63.17
CA GLN A 189 -57.80 -16.86 -63.46
C GLN A 189 -58.90 -16.40 -62.47
N PRO A 190 -59.84 -17.24 -61.97
CA PRO A 190 -60.79 -16.81 -60.94
C PRO A 190 -60.17 -16.64 -59.55
N PHE A 191 -58.93 -17.10 -59.33
CA PHE A 191 -58.16 -16.82 -58.10
C PHE A 191 -57.57 -15.40 -58.06
N GLN A 192 -57.43 -14.71 -59.20
CA GLN A 192 -56.78 -13.39 -59.24
C GLN A 192 -57.60 -12.29 -58.56
N GLN A 193 -58.93 -12.39 -58.49
CA GLN A 193 -59.75 -11.44 -57.72
C GLN A 193 -59.69 -11.69 -56.20
N THR A 194 -59.37 -12.91 -55.75
CA THR A 194 -59.06 -13.17 -54.33
C THR A 194 -57.62 -12.83 -53.96
N ALA A 195 -56.71 -12.78 -54.93
CA ALA A 195 -55.30 -12.45 -54.71
C ALA A 195 -55.12 -10.98 -54.32
N THR A 196 -55.82 -10.06 -54.97
CA THR A 196 -55.74 -8.61 -54.67
C THR A 196 -56.28 -8.27 -53.27
N VAL A 197 -57.37 -8.93 -52.84
CA VAL A 197 -57.91 -8.77 -51.46
C VAL A 197 -56.94 -9.34 -50.42
N ARG A 198 -56.31 -10.49 -50.69
CA ARG A 198 -55.27 -11.05 -49.80
C ARG A 198 -54.02 -10.18 -49.74
N GLU A 199 -53.63 -9.53 -50.84
CA GLU A 199 -52.51 -8.59 -50.87
C GLU A 199 -52.80 -7.33 -50.04
N HIS A 200 -54.00 -6.77 -50.13
CA HIS A 200 -54.39 -5.64 -49.28
C HIS A 200 -54.46 -6.02 -47.79
N LEU A 201 -54.98 -7.20 -47.43
CA LEU A 201 -54.97 -7.67 -46.04
C LEU A 201 -53.54 -7.91 -45.52
N ARG A 202 -52.63 -8.43 -46.36
CA ARG A 202 -51.21 -8.59 -45.99
C ARG A 202 -50.51 -7.25 -45.83
N ALA A 203 -50.78 -6.27 -46.69
CA ALA A 203 -50.23 -4.93 -46.58
C ALA A 203 -50.71 -4.22 -45.31
N GLN A 204 -51.99 -4.36 -44.95
CA GLN A 204 -52.52 -3.84 -43.68
C GLN A 204 -51.89 -4.53 -42.47
N ALA A 205 -51.77 -5.86 -42.48
CA ALA A 205 -51.11 -6.59 -41.40
C ALA A 205 -49.63 -6.22 -41.24
N MET A 206 -48.92 -5.90 -42.33
CA MET A 206 -47.55 -5.40 -42.25
C MET A 206 -47.46 -4.01 -41.62
N LEU A 207 -48.35 -3.08 -41.99
CA LEU A 207 -48.41 -1.75 -41.38
C LEU A 207 -48.73 -1.79 -39.88
N GLU A 208 -49.64 -2.67 -39.46
CA GLU A 208 -49.93 -2.86 -38.03
C GLU A 208 -48.73 -3.44 -37.29
N ARG A 209 -48.03 -4.41 -37.89
CA ARG A 209 -46.80 -4.97 -37.32
C ARG A 209 -45.69 -3.94 -37.21
N GLU A 210 -45.51 -3.09 -38.21
CA GLU A 210 -44.52 -2.00 -38.17
C GLU A 210 -44.86 -0.99 -37.06
N ARG A 211 -46.13 -0.61 -36.90
CA ARG A 211 -46.55 0.26 -35.79
C ARG A 211 -46.25 -0.34 -34.42
N LEU A 212 -46.49 -1.64 -34.23
CA LEU A 212 -46.19 -2.34 -32.98
C LEU A 212 -44.69 -2.39 -32.70
N LEU A 213 -43.86 -2.67 -33.72
CA LEU A 213 -42.40 -2.66 -33.58
C LEU A 213 -41.88 -1.26 -33.26
N GLN A 214 -42.41 -0.23 -33.91
CA GLN A 214 -42.04 1.15 -33.63
C GLN A 214 -42.45 1.56 -32.22
N GLN A 215 -43.63 1.13 -31.76
CA GLN A 215 -44.09 1.36 -30.39
C GLN A 215 -43.21 0.63 -29.35
N GLN A 216 -42.74 -0.60 -29.66
CA GLN A 216 -41.78 -1.31 -28.80
C GLN A 216 -40.44 -0.58 -28.73
N GLN A 217 -39.89 -0.14 -29.86
CA GLN A 217 -38.63 0.61 -29.90
C GLN A 217 -38.73 1.93 -29.12
N ASP A 218 -39.86 2.63 -29.20
CA ASP A 218 -40.10 3.84 -28.43
C ASP A 218 -40.13 3.56 -26.92
N MET A 219 -40.76 2.47 -26.49
CA MET A 219 -40.79 2.06 -25.08
C MET A 219 -39.39 1.71 -24.55
N GLU A 220 -38.63 0.90 -25.30
CA GLU A 220 -37.25 0.56 -24.94
C GLU A 220 -36.36 1.82 -24.86
N SER A 221 -36.53 2.75 -25.80
CA SER A 221 -35.77 4.01 -25.78
C SER A 221 -36.13 4.88 -24.56
N ARG A 222 -37.39 4.87 -24.12
CA ARG A 222 -37.84 5.58 -22.90
C ARG A 222 -37.27 4.93 -21.65
N GLU A 223 -37.31 3.61 -21.54
CA GLU A 223 -36.72 2.88 -20.42
C GLU A 223 -35.22 3.14 -20.32
N GLN A 224 -34.48 3.07 -21.43
CA GLN A 224 -33.06 3.39 -21.44
C GLN A 224 -32.77 4.84 -21.03
N ARG A 225 -33.62 5.81 -21.41
CA ARG A 225 -33.48 7.21 -20.96
C ARG A 225 -33.73 7.34 -19.47
N MET A 226 -34.73 6.63 -18.92
CA MET A 226 -34.99 6.64 -17.48
C MET A 226 -33.84 6.02 -16.69
N LEU A 227 -33.33 4.85 -17.12
CA LEU A 227 -32.19 4.18 -16.46
C LEU A 227 -30.94 5.07 -16.47
N ARG A 228 -30.63 5.73 -17.61
CA ARG A 228 -29.51 6.68 -17.68
C ARG A 228 -29.73 7.90 -16.78
N ALA A 229 -30.95 8.38 -16.65
CA ALA A 229 -31.27 9.49 -15.75
C ALA A 229 -31.11 9.09 -14.28
N GLU A 230 -31.51 7.87 -13.91
CA GLU A 230 -31.32 7.31 -12.57
C GLU A 230 -29.84 7.11 -12.24
N GLN A 231 -29.06 6.52 -13.16
CA GLN A 231 -27.60 6.40 -13.03
C GLN A 231 -26.93 7.76 -12.81
N ARG A 232 -27.36 8.81 -13.54
CA ARG A 232 -26.83 10.17 -13.32
C ARG A 232 -27.18 10.72 -11.94
N ARG A 233 -28.37 10.42 -11.41
CA ARG A 233 -28.76 10.83 -10.05
C ARG A 233 -27.92 10.12 -8.99
N THR A 234 -27.70 8.82 -9.14
CA THR A 234 -26.85 8.04 -8.21
C THR A 234 -25.40 8.50 -8.27
N GLU A 235 -24.86 8.76 -9.46
CA GLU A 235 -23.52 9.33 -9.61
C GLU A 235 -23.40 10.73 -8.99
N GLN A 236 -24.40 11.59 -9.18
CA GLN A 236 -24.41 12.92 -8.57
C GLN A 236 -24.49 12.85 -7.04
N ALA A 237 -25.32 11.97 -6.49
CA ALA A 237 -25.40 11.74 -5.05
C ALA A 237 -24.07 11.22 -4.48
N ALA A 238 -23.44 10.24 -5.14
CA ALA A 238 -22.14 9.71 -4.74
C ALA A 238 -21.04 10.79 -4.78
N ARG A 239 -21.06 11.66 -5.81
CA ARG A 239 -20.12 12.80 -5.90
C ARG A 239 -20.36 13.84 -4.81
N ALA A 240 -21.60 14.09 -4.42
CA ALA A 240 -21.93 15.00 -3.32
C ALA A 240 -21.41 14.45 -1.99
N GLN A 241 -21.69 13.18 -1.68
CA GLN A 241 -21.19 12.51 -0.47
C GLN A 241 -19.65 12.49 -0.42
N ALA A 242 -18.99 12.20 -1.54
CA ALA A 242 -17.53 12.23 -1.60
C ALA A 242 -16.95 13.64 -1.35
N ARG A 243 -17.67 14.71 -1.73
CA ARG A 243 -17.25 16.10 -1.42
C ARG A 243 -17.40 16.41 0.07
N GLU A 244 -18.50 15.98 0.68
CA GLU A 244 -18.75 16.15 2.11
C GLU A 244 -17.70 15.40 2.95
N GLN A 245 -17.40 14.14 2.60
CA GLN A 245 -16.34 13.37 3.25
C GLN A 245 -14.98 14.07 3.16
N ARG A 246 -14.59 14.55 1.98
CA ARG A 246 -13.34 15.31 1.81
C ARG A 246 -13.33 16.62 2.61
N GLN A 247 -14.49 17.27 2.78
CA GLN A 247 -14.58 18.46 3.62
C GLN A 247 -14.41 18.10 5.10
N GLN A 248 -15.02 17.01 5.57
CA GLN A 248 -14.86 16.51 6.93
C GLN A 248 -13.41 16.08 7.21
N GLU A 249 -12.77 15.36 6.29
CA GLU A 249 -11.36 14.99 6.41
C GLU A 249 -10.44 16.21 6.49
N ARG A 250 -10.71 17.25 5.68
CA ARG A 250 -9.96 18.51 5.74
C ARG A 250 -10.17 19.22 7.08
N GLN A 251 -11.39 19.26 7.58
CA GLN A 251 -11.69 19.85 8.88
C GLN A 251 -10.99 19.10 10.02
N PHE A 252 -11.05 17.77 10.00
CA PHE A 252 -10.38 16.92 10.97
C PHE A 252 -8.85 17.10 10.93
N THR A 253 -8.27 17.12 9.72
CA THR A 253 -6.83 17.35 9.54
C THR A 253 -6.41 18.73 10.06
N MET A 254 -7.22 19.77 9.79
CA MET A 254 -6.97 21.12 10.33
C MET A 254 -7.04 21.16 11.85
N GLN A 255 -7.97 20.42 12.48
CA GLN A 255 -8.07 20.33 13.93
C GLN A 255 -6.84 19.66 14.54
N ILE A 256 -6.39 18.53 13.98
CA ILE A 256 -5.17 17.84 14.41
C ILE A 256 -3.95 18.77 14.31
N GLN A 257 -3.79 19.47 13.18
CA GLN A 257 -2.68 20.41 13.00
C GLN A 257 -2.74 21.58 13.98
N ALA A 258 -3.93 22.11 14.27
CA ALA A 258 -4.10 23.17 15.24
C ALA A 258 -3.73 22.72 16.66
N GLU A 259 -4.10 21.50 17.04
CA GLU A 259 -3.76 20.91 18.33
C GLU A 259 -2.25 20.65 18.46
N GLN A 260 -1.62 20.09 17.42
CA GLN A 260 -0.17 19.90 17.38
C GLN A 260 0.57 21.22 17.56
N ARG A 261 0.13 22.30 16.89
CA ARG A 261 0.72 23.64 17.08
C ARG A 261 0.52 24.16 18.51
N ARG A 262 -0.63 23.90 19.15
CA ARG A 262 -0.86 24.26 20.55
C ARG A 262 0.09 23.52 21.49
N GLN A 263 0.26 22.22 21.29
CA GLN A 263 1.18 21.40 22.10
C GLN A 263 2.64 21.84 21.90
N GLU A 264 3.05 22.12 20.67
CA GLU A 264 4.40 22.61 20.38
C GLU A 264 4.65 23.99 21.00
N ASN A 265 3.69 24.91 20.88
CA ASN A 265 3.78 26.22 21.52
C ASN A 265 3.85 26.11 23.05
N ALA A 266 3.10 25.18 23.65
CA ALA A 266 3.15 24.92 25.09
C ALA A 266 4.55 24.41 25.52
N ARG A 267 5.11 23.42 24.81
CA ARG A 267 6.47 22.91 25.06
C ARG A 267 7.52 24.01 24.92
N ARG A 268 7.44 24.84 23.87
CA ARG A 268 8.34 25.98 23.66
C ARG A 268 8.20 27.03 24.77
N ALA A 269 7.01 27.24 25.32
CA ALA A 269 6.81 28.15 26.44
C ALA A 269 7.43 27.62 27.74
N GLU A 270 7.26 26.33 28.01
CA GLU A 270 7.86 25.65 29.16
C GLU A 270 9.39 25.67 29.09
N GLN A 271 9.97 25.37 27.92
CA GLN A 271 11.41 25.44 27.71
C GLN A 271 11.97 26.84 27.99
N ARG A 272 11.30 27.90 27.52
CA ARG A 272 11.70 29.28 27.83
C ARG A 272 11.60 29.61 29.32
N ARG A 273 10.64 29.00 30.04
CA ARG A 273 10.51 29.19 31.48
C ARG A 273 11.69 28.56 32.22
N LEU A 274 12.03 27.31 31.87
CA LEU A 274 13.19 26.61 32.43
C LEU A 274 14.51 27.34 32.13
N GLU A 275 14.69 27.85 30.91
CA GLU A 275 15.87 28.66 30.56
C GLU A 275 15.98 29.95 31.38
N ARG A 276 14.85 30.62 31.66
CA ARG A 276 14.83 31.80 32.53
C ARG A 276 15.20 31.44 33.96
N GLU A 277 14.60 30.38 34.51
CA GLU A 277 14.91 29.88 35.86
C GLU A 277 16.40 29.50 35.99
N GLN A 278 16.97 28.81 35.00
CA GLN A 278 18.40 28.48 34.98
C GLN A 278 19.30 29.73 34.91
N ARG A 279 18.93 30.72 34.08
CA ARG A 279 19.67 31.98 34.01
C ARG A 279 19.62 32.74 35.33
N GLU A 280 18.45 32.81 35.96
CA GLU A 280 18.27 33.45 37.27
C GLU A 280 19.11 32.77 38.35
N GLN A 281 19.13 31.43 38.39
CA GLN A 281 19.98 30.67 39.31
C GLN A 281 21.47 30.96 39.09
N LEU A 282 21.90 31.03 37.83
CA LEU A 282 23.29 31.35 37.49
C LEU A 282 23.66 32.79 37.89
N TYR A 283 22.75 33.74 37.69
CA TYR A 283 22.94 35.12 38.16
C TYR A 283 23.00 35.20 39.69
N ALA A 284 22.11 34.51 40.40
CA ALA A 284 22.11 34.46 41.85
C ALA A 284 23.42 33.86 42.40
N ARG A 285 23.92 32.78 41.77
CA ARG A 285 25.20 32.16 42.14
C ARG A 285 26.37 33.10 41.92
N ARG A 286 26.39 33.82 40.78
CA ARG A 286 27.44 34.82 40.50
C ARG A 286 27.39 36.01 41.45
N ALA A 287 26.20 36.44 41.87
CA ALA A 287 26.03 37.49 42.86
C ALA A 287 26.61 37.07 44.21
N ARG A 288 26.23 35.88 44.72
CA ARG A 288 26.79 35.33 45.96
C ARG A 288 28.31 35.22 45.93
N ALA A 289 28.87 34.69 44.84
CA ALA A 289 30.32 34.59 44.69
C ALA A 289 31.03 35.95 44.70
N ARG A 290 30.40 37.02 44.18
CA ARG A 290 30.94 38.39 44.24
C ARG A 290 30.88 38.95 45.66
N ASP A 291 29.80 38.69 46.39
CA ASP A 291 29.65 39.14 47.77
C ASP A 291 30.65 38.43 48.69
N GLU A 292 30.81 37.11 48.54
CA GLU A 292 31.87 36.32 49.21
C GLU A 292 33.27 36.87 48.92
N GLN A 293 33.57 37.23 47.66
CA GLN A 293 34.84 37.86 47.30
C GLN A 293 35.02 39.24 47.94
N ARG A 294 33.96 40.04 48.07
CA ARG A 294 34.01 41.35 48.73
C ARG A 294 34.25 41.18 50.23
N GLU A 295 33.57 40.24 50.86
CA GLU A 295 33.77 39.91 52.28
C GLU A 295 35.18 39.38 52.55
N ALA A 296 35.70 38.50 51.68
CA ALA A 296 37.07 38.01 51.78
C ALA A 296 38.10 39.15 51.67
N ARG A 297 37.94 40.06 50.72
CA ARG A 297 38.82 41.25 50.60
C ARG A 297 38.68 42.19 51.80
N ALA A 298 37.48 42.36 52.33
CA ALA A 298 37.26 43.16 53.55
C ALA A 298 37.88 42.49 54.79
N ALA A 299 37.87 41.16 54.87
CA ALA A 299 38.56 40.42 55.92
C ALA A 299 40.08 40.54 55.79
N GLU A 300 40.62 40.40 54.58
CA GLU A 300 42.07 40.55 54.32
C GLU A 300 42.57 41.96 54.69
N THR A 301 41.82 43.01 54.32
CA THR A 301 42.17 44.38 54.69
C THR A 301 42.10 44.63 56.20
N ARG A 302 41.12 44.04 56.92
CA ARG A 302 41.07 44.06 58.39
C ARG A 302 42.27 43.35 59.02
N ALA A 303 42.56 42.13 58.58
CA ALA A 303 43.72 41.36 59.07
C ALA A 303 45.04 42.11 58.82
N ALA A 304 45.21 42.74 57.66
CA ALA A 304 46.38 43.55 57.36
C ALA A 304 46.51 44.79 58.27
N ARG A 305 45.40 45.44 58.64
CA ARG A 305 45.39 46.55 59.61
C ARG A 305 45.75 46.08 61.01
N GLU A 306 45.15 44.99 61.48
CA GLU A 306 45.47 44.38 62.77
C GLU A 306 46.94 43.99 62.86
N ALA A 307 47.50 43.37 61.81
CA ALA A 307 48.92 43.03 61.76
C ALA A 307 49.83 44.27 61.87
N ARG A 308 49.47 45.37 61.20
CA ARG A 308 50.19 46.66 61.32
C ARG A 308 50.07 47.26 62.72
N TYR A 309 48.88 47.21 63.31
CA TYR A 309 48.63 47.67 64.68
C TYR A 309 49.51 46.89 65.68
N TRP A 310 49.49 45.56 65.63
CA TRP A 310 50.28 44.72 66.53
C TRP A 310 51.79 44.90 66.36
N SER A 311 52.25 45.07 65.11
CA SER A 311 53.65 45.38 64.82
C SER A 311 54.06 46.73 65.44
N CYS A 312 53.25 47.78 65.28
CA CYS A 312 53.47 49.09 65.91
C CYS A 312 53.45 49.00 67.44
N PHE A 313 52.46 48.29 68.00
CA PHE A 313 52.26 48.17 69.43
C PHE A 313 53.45 47.49 70.10
N ASN A 314 53.97 46.41 69.52
CA ASN A 314 55.13 45.69 70.03
C ASN A 314 56.41 46.55 70.01
N ASP A 315 56.71 47.27 68.91
CA ASP A 315 57.88 48.18 68.86
C ASP A 315 57.75 49.36 69.84
N ALA A 316 56.52 49.80 70.15
CA ALA A 316 56.28 50.85 71.15
C ALA A 316 56.41 50.33 72.59
N MET A 317 55.97 49.09 72.85
CA MET A 317 56.13 48.41 74.15
C MET A 317 57.61 48.19 74.49
N ASP A 318 58.46 47.92 73.51
CA ASP A 318 59.91 47.80 73.74
C ASP A 318 60.56 49.12 74.21
N ARG A 319 59.87 50.26 74.04
CA ARG A 319 60.40 51.62 74.32
C ARG A 319 59.68 52.33 75.46
N GLY A 320 58.60 51.78 76.03
CA GLY A 320 57.75 52.47 76.99
C GLY A 320 56.76 51.54 77.69
N ASP A 321 55.75 52.12 78.35
CA ASP A 321 54.67 51.36 78.97
C ASP A 321 53.49 51.14 78.00
N SER A 322 52.51 50.33 78.42
CA SER A 322 51.35 50.00 77.60
C SER A 322 50.47 51.21 77.26
N ALA A 323 50.44 52.22 78.13
CA ALA A 323 49.69 53.44 77.90
C ALA A 323 50.30 54.28 76.75
N TYR A 324 51.63 54.37 76.71
CA TYR A 324 52.35 55.00 75.60
C TYR A 324 52.15 54.26 74.27
N ALA A 325 52.24 52.92 74.28
CA ALA A 325 52.03 52.11 73.08
C ALA A 325 50.60 52.24 72.52
N GLU A 326 49.59 52.25 73.38
CA GLU A 326 48.19 52.41 72.96
C GLU A 326 47.91 53.83 72.44
N ALA A 327 48.44 54.88 73.08
CA ALA A 327 48.29 56.26 72.61
C ALA A 327 48.94 56.48 71.23
N LYS A 328 50.09 55.84 70.97
CA LYS A 328 50.84 56.00 69.72
C LYS A 328 50.22 55.20 68.56
N CYS A 329 49.80 53.96 68.80
CA CYS A 329 49.32 53.05 67.75
C CYS A 329 47.78 52.98 67.66
N GLY A 330 47.04 53.56 68.61
CA GLY A 330 45.57 53.56 68.65
C GLY A 330 44.87 53.97 67.34
N PRO A 331 45.36 54.98 66.58
CA PRO A 331 44.77 55.33 65.29
C PRO A 331 44.81 54.22 64.23
N LEU A 332 45.68 53.21 64.37
CA LEU A 332 45.78 52.07 63.43
C LEU A 332 44.81 50.92 63.75
N ARG A 333 44.11 50.99 64.90
CA ARG A 333 43.20 49.95 65.38
C ARG A 333 41.86 49.91 64.65
N TYR A 334 41.46 51.00 63.97
CA TYR A 334 40.15 51.16 63.32
C TYR A 334 40.27 51.36 61.80
#